data_AF-A0A8J7EV90-F1
#
_entry.id   AF-A0A8J7EV90-F1
#
_cell.length_a   1.000
_cell.length_b   1.000
_cell.length_c   1.000
_cell.angle_alpha   90.00
_cell.angle_beta   90.00
_cell.angle_gamma   90.00
#
_symmetry.space_group_name_H-M   'P 1'
#
loop_
_entity.id
_entity.type
_entity.pdbx_description
1 polymer ?
#
loop_
_entity_poly.entity_id
_entity_poly.type
_entity_poly.pdbx_seq_one_letter_code
_entity_poly.pdbx_strand_id
1 'polypeptide(L)'
;MTQRVRRVVILIIVTFIIIGIIHIGTCWLFGVSVFSSRSQQAQNLETAFAMIEQYRVTDYRNQDWCQNIAYAGGQFSDTTHPSTCNLFAGPAPSFTPSATADFRSITQALRRSGVRVAFFDADFNSAGRIRSARFNINCLLCGRVRYEYQPNYGIVPQDIPNEMWFTPINHNWYKVEEDWN
;
A
#
# COMPACT_ATOMS: atom_id res chain seq x y z
N MET A 1 -28.11 -27.02 -50.49
CA MET A 1 -27.54 -25.82 -49.83
C MET A 1 -26.69 -25.07 -50.86
N THR A 2 -27.10 -23.86 -51.25
CA THR A 2 -26.47 -23.08 -52.34
C THR A 2 -25.09 -22.57 -51.93
N GLN A 3 -24.16 -22.48 -52.89
CA GLN A 3 -22.76 -22.09 -52.70
C GLN A 3 -22.57 -20.74 -51.96
N ARG A 4 -23.59 -19.86 -52.01
CA ARG A 4 -23.66 -18.59 -51.26
C ARG A 4 -23.81 -18.79 -49.74
N VAL A 5 -24.60 -19.77 -49.30
CA VAL A 5 -24.82 -20.05 -47.86
C VAL A 5 -23.54 -20.54 -47.20
N ARG A 6 -22.76 -21.39 -47.89
CA ARG A 6 -21.47 -21.88 -47.39
C ARG A 6 -20.45 -20.75 -47.20
N ARG A 7 -20.41 -19.75 -48.10
CA ARG A 7 -19.49 -18.62 -48.00
C ARG A 7 -19.81 -17.70 -46.82
N VAL A 8 -21.10 -17.45 -46.55
CA VAL A 8 -21.54 -16.62 -45.42
C VAL A 8 -21.22 -17.30 -44.08
N VAL A 9 -21.46 -18.61 -43.96
CA VAL A 9 -21.16 -19.35 -42.73
C VAL A 9 -19.66 -19.37 -42.42
N ILE A 10 -18.80 -19.56 -43.43
CA ILE A 10 -17.33 -19.53 -43.25
C ILE A 10 -16.87 -18.14 -42.78
N LEU A 11 -17.41 -17.06 -43.36
CA LEU A 11 -17.03 -15.70 -42.99
C LEU A 11 -17.38 -15.36 -41.54
N ILE A 12 -18.53 -15.83 -41.07
CA ILE A 12 -18.97 -15.65 -39.68
C ILE A 12 -18.03 -16.39 -38.73
N ILE A 13 -17.73 -17.66 -38.99
CA ILE A 13 -16.84 -18.47 -38.14
C ILE A 13 -15.44 -17.85 -38.05
N VAL A 14 -14.86 -17.44 -39.19
CA VAL A 14 -13.54 -16.78 -39.22
C VAL A 14 -13.55 -15.48 -38.42
N THR A 15 -14.62 -14.68 -38.52
CA THR A 15 -14.74 -13.42 -37.76
C THR A 15 -14.78 -13.67 -36.25
N PHE A 16 -15.55 -14.67 -35.79
CA PHE A 16 -15.59 -15.04 -34.37
C PHE A 16 -14.24 -15.56 -33.84
N ILE A 17 -13.50 -16.33 -34.65
CA ILE A 17 -12.16 -16.81 -34.28
C ILE A 17 -11.19 -15.62 -34.16
N ILE A 18 -11.21 -14.68 -35.11
CA ILE A 18 -10.34 -13.50 -35.08
C ILE A 18 -10.66 -12.62 -33.87
N ILE A 19 -11.95 -12.35 -33.58
CA ILE A 19 -12.35 -11.57 -32.40
C ILE A 19 -11.93 -12.28 -31.11
N GLY A 20 -12.10 -13.61 -31.03
CA GLY A 20 -11.67 -14.41 -29.89
C GLY A 20 -10.16 -14.38 -29.67
N ILE A 21 -9.36 -14.51 -30.72
CA ILE A 21 -7.88 -14.42 -30.64
C ILE A 21 -7.44 -13.01 -30.25
N ILE A 22 -8.09 -11.96 -30.77
CA ILE A 22 -7.79 -10.57 -30.39
C ILE A 22 -8.14 -10.34 -28.91
N HIS A 23 -9.27 -10.84 -28.40
CA HIS A 23 -9.63 -10.72 -26.98
C HIS A 23 -8.71 -11.50 -26.06
N ILE A 24 -8.28 -12.70 -26.45
CA ILE A 24 -7.30 -13.48 -25.67
C ILE A 24 -5.93 -12.78 -25.70
N GLY A 25 -5.52 -12.24 -26.85
CA GLY A 25 -4.26 -11.52 -27.02
C GLY A 25 -4.23 -10.18 -26.27
N THR A 26 -5.32 -9.42 -26.25
CA THR A 26 -5.41 -8.19 -25.44
C THR A 26 -5.48 -8.51 -23.96
N CYS A 27 -6.23 -9.52 -23.52
CA CYS A 27 -6.20 -9.95 -22.11
C CYS A 27 -4.80 -10.40 -21.67
N TRP A 28 -4.01 -11.03 -22.55
CA TRP A 28 -2.61 -11.38 -22.25
C TRP A 28 -1.70 -10.16 -22.23
N LEU A 29 -1.80 -9.23 -23.19
CA LEU A 29 -0.96 -8.02 -23.23
C LEU A 29 -1.27 -7.02 -22.11
N PHE A 30 -2.52 -6.96 -21.64
CA PHE A 30 -2.92 -6.15 -20.48
C PHE A 30 -2.78 -6.89 -19.14
N GLY A 31 -2.65 -8.22 -19.15
CA GLY A 31 -2.50 -9.05 -17.94
C GLY A 31 -1.11 -8.99 -17.30
N VAL A 32 -0.07 -8.56 -18.02
CA VAL A 32 1.32 -8.55 -17.50
C VAL A 32 1.68 -7.24 -16.78
N SER A 33 0.80 -6.23 -16.76
CA SER A 33 1.21 -4.85 -16.42
C SER A 33 0.78 -4.33 -15.03
N VAL A 34 0.22 -5.15 -14.12
CA VAL A 34 -0.41 -4.61 -12.88
C VAL A 34 0.20 -5.13 -11.57
N PHE A 35 1.12 -6.08 -11.60
CA PHE A 35 1.85 -6.48 -10.39
C PHE A 35 3.32 -6.12 -10.51
N SER A 36 3.66 -4.89 -10.11
CA SER A 36 5.05 -4.60 -9.76
C SER A 36 5.49 -5.62 -8.71
N SER A 37 6.69 -6.17 -8.87
CA SER A 37 7.22 -7.16 -7.93
C SER A 37 7.19 -6.60 -6.51
N ARG A 38 7.00 -7.47 -5.51
CA ARG A 38 7.02 -7.07 -4.08
C ARG A 38 8.27 -6.25 -3.74
N SER A 39 9.40 -6.58 -4.37
CA SER A 39 10.66 -5.82 -4.27
C SER A 39 10.54 -4.39 -4.78
N GLN A 40 9.89 -4.17 -5.92
CA GLN A 40 9.69 -2.83 -6.47
C GLN A 40 8.77 -2.00 -5.58
N GLN A 41 7.69 -2.59 -5.04
CA GLN A 41 6.78 -1.88 -4.15
C GLN A 41 7.49 -1.44 -2.86
N ALA A 42 8.23 -2.34 -2.24
CA ALA A 42 9.03 -2.05 -1.05
C ALA A 42 10.05 -0.93 -1.32
N GLN A 43 10.81 -1.02 -2.42
CA GLN A 43 11.75 0.03 -2.82
C GLN A 43 11.06 1.36 -3.12
N ASN A 44 9.89 1.34 -3.75
CA ASN A 44 9.16 2.57 -4.03
C ASN A 44 8.73 3.30 -2.74
N LEU A 45 8.42 2.58 -1.66
CA LEU A 45 8.09 3.21 -0.38
C LEU A 45 9.25 4.05 0.18
N GLU A 46 10.50 3.68 -0.11
CA GLU A 46 11.68 4.44 0.31
C GLU A 46 11.68 5.88 -0.28
N THR A 47 10.99 6.11 -1.41
CA THR A 47 10.85 7.46 -1.99
C THR A 47 10.11 8.43 -1.07
N ALA A 48 9.30 7.93 -0.14
CA ALA A 48 8.60 8.74 0.85
C ALA A 48 9.44 9.01 2.12
N PHE A 49 10.58 8.33 2.30
CA PHE A 49 11.34 8.38 3.55
C PHE A 49 11.84 9.79 3.86
N ALA A 50 12.33 10.52 2.85
CA ALA A 50 12.79 11.90 3.06
C ALA A 50 11.70 12.79 3.67
N MET A 51 10.45 12.63 3.23
CA MET A 51 9.30 13.38 3.77
C MET A 51 8.96 12.91 5.19
N ILE A 52 8.92 11.59 5.42
CA ILE A 52 8.62 11.00 6.73
C ILE A 52 9.67 11.42 7.77
N GLU A 53 10.95 11.42 7.40
CA GLU A 53 12.08 11.84 8.25
C GLU A 53 12.10 13.35 8.48
N GLN A 54 11.81 14.17 7.46
CA GLN A 54 11.74 15.62 7.60
C GLN A 54 10.69 16.03 8.65
N TYR A 55 9.52 15.40 8.61
CA TYR A 55 8.42 15.70 9.52
C TYR A 55 8.44 14.89 10.82
N ARG A 56 9.32 13.88 10.94
CA ARG A 56 9.34 12.90 12.03
C ARG A 56 7.98 12.24 12.27
N VAL A 57 7.37 11.76 11.18
CA VAL A 57 6.05 11.14 11.23
C VAL A 57 6.16 9.77 11.89
N THR A 58 5.62 9.62 13.09
CA THR A 58 5.65 8.37 13.86
C THR A 58 4.39 7.53 13.66
N ASP A 59 3.27 8.18 13.34
CA ASP A 59 1.99 7.52 13.05
C ASP A 59 1.25 8.29 11.96
N TYR A 60 0.60 7.57 11.06
CA TYR A 60 -0.19 8.13 9.97
C TYR A 60 -1.28 7.16 9.57
N ARG A 61 -2.50 7.69 9.39
CA ARG A 61 -3.63 6.95 8.84
C ARG A 61 -4.40 7.81 7.86
N ASN A 62 -4.76 7.21 6.72
CA ASN A 62 -5.57 7.86 5.70
C ASN A 62 -6.53 6.85 5.06
N GLN A 63 -7.66 6.65 5.72
CA GLN A 63 -8.79 5.87 5.22
C GLN A 63 -10.01 6.78 5.14
N ASP A 64 -10.99 6.41 4.31
CA ASP A 64 -12.14 7.27 3.99
C ASP A 64 -12.98 7.69 5.21
N TRP A 65 -12.90 6.91 6.29
CA TRP A 65 -13.63 7.11 7.55
C TRP A 65 -12.70 7.42 8.72
N CYS A 66 -11.40 7.63 8.48
CA CYS A 66 -10.38 7.57 9.52
C CYS A 66 -9.06 8.25 9.11
N GLN A 67 -8.78 9.43 9.66
CA GLN A 67 -7.54 10.17 9.42
C GLN A 67 -6.88 10.59 10.72
N ASN A 68 -5.59 10.27 10.84
CA ASN A 68 -4.76 10.72 11.95
C ASN A 68 -3.31 10.92 11.52
N ILE A 69 -2.57 11.70 12.30
CA ILE A 69 -1.12 11.86 12.16
C ILE A 69 -0.49 12.21 13.49
N ALA A 70 0.65 11.57 13.80
CA ALA A 70 1.57 11.98 14.85
C ALA A 70 2.92 12.30 14.21
N TYR A 71 3.41 13.52 14.45
CA TYR A 71 4.66 14.01 13.87
C TYR A 71 5.28 15.10 14.75
N ALA A 72 6.40 15.70 14.33
CA ALA A 72 7.08 16.76 15.09
C ALA A 72 6.17 17.97 15.41
N GLY A 73 5.16 18.25 14.59
CA GLY A 73 4.22 19.36 14.79
C GLY A 73 3.05 19.05 15.75
N GLY A 74 2.93 17.81 16.23
CA GLY A 74 1.87 17.40 17.16
C GLY A 74 1.12 16.13 16.72
N GLN A 75 0.00 15.88 17.38
CA GLN A 75 -0.89 14.73 17.13
C GLN A 75 -2.27 15.25 16.76
N PHE A 76 -2.81 14.81 15.63
CA PHE A 76 -4.09 15.29 15.10
C PHE A 76 -4.93 14.12 14.58
N SER A 77 -6.24 14.22 14.75
CA SER A 77 -7.21 13.20 14.33
C SER A 77 -8.51 13.86 13.90
N ASP A 78 -9.22 13.26 12.94
CA ASP A 78 -10.61 13.64 12.62
C ASP A 78 -11.60 13.22 13.72
N THR A 79 -11.19 12.31 14.59
CA THR A 79 -11.95 11.80 15.73
C THR A 79 -11.30 12.22 17.05
N THR A 80 -12.06 12.88 17.92
CA THR A 80 -11.56 13.44 19.19
C THR A 80 -11.54 12.43 20.36
N HIS A 81 -12.24 11.30 20.24
CA HIS A 81 -12.29 10.25 21.26
C HIS A 81 -11.39 9.06 20.91
N PRO A 82 -10.78 8.39 21.90
CA PRO A 82 -10.02 7.16 21.67
C PRO A 82 -10.87 6.13 20.93
N SER A 83 -10.34 5.59 19.83
CA SER A 83 -11.03 4.66 18.96
C SER A 83 -10.01 3.97 18.06
N THR A 84 -10.47 3.08 17.18
CA THR A 84 -9.61 2.56 16.10
C THR A 84 -9.09 3.67 15.16
N CYS A 85 -9.66 4.88 15.22
CA CYS A 85 -9.20 6.06 14.48
C CYS A 85 -8.28 6.99 15.26
N ASN A 86 -8.36 6.98 16.58
CA ASN A 86 -7.44 7.74 17.43
C ASN A 86 -6.73 6.75 18.37
N LEU A 87 -5.54 6.32 17.93
CA LEU A 87 -4.66 5.40 18.67
C LEU A 87 -3.72 6.13 19.63
N PHE A 88 -3.86 7.45 19.79
CA PHE A 88 -3.03 8.22 20.71
C PHE A 88 -3.44 7.99 22.17
N ALA A 89 -2.50 8.27 23.08
CA ALA A 89 -2.78 8.27 24.51
C ALA A 89 -3.61 9.51 24.89
N GLY A 90 -4.92 9.46 24.64
CA GLY A 90 -5.88 10.50 24.99
C GLY A 90 -6.57 11.17 23.80
N PRO A 91 -7.33 12.24 24.03
CA PRO A 91 -8.01 12.97 22.97
C PRO A 91 -7.00 13.69 22.07
N ALA A 92 -7.15 13.54 20.76
CA ALA A 92 -6.40 14.33 19.80
C ALA A 92 -7.22 15.57 19.38
N PRO A 93 -6.57 16.74 19.21
CA PRO A 93 -7.22 17.88 18.57
C PRO A 93 -7.52 17.57 17.10
N SER A 94 -8.54 18.26 16.56
CA SER A 94 -8.82 18.28 15.13
C SER A 94 -7.69 18.93 14.34
N PHE A 95 -7.57 18.58 13.06
CA PHE A 95 -6.59 19.14 12.15
C PHE A 95 -6.68 20.67 12.05
N THR A 96 -5.57 21.34 12.32
CA THR A 96 -5.39 22.76 11.99
C THR A 96 -5.12 22.93 10.48
N PRO A 97 -5.19 24.16 9.93
CA PRO A 97 -4.83 24.40 8.54
C PRO A 97 -3.40 23.98 8.19
N SER A 98 -2.44 24.19 9.10
CA SER A 98 -1.04 23.76 8.93
C SER A 98 -0.91 22.23 8.96
N ALA A 99 -1.49 21.58 9.97
CA ALA A 99 -1.49 20.11 10.06
C ALA A 99 -2.16 19.46 8.83
N THR A 100 -3.22 20.08 8.30
CA THR A 100 -3.88 19.64 7.05
C THR A 100 -2.96 19.76 5.84
N ALA A 101 -2.10 20.79 5.77
CA ALA A 101 -1.14 20.96 4.69
C ALA A 101 0.00 19.93 4.78
N ASP A 102 0.53 19.71 5.98
CA ASP A 102 1.58 18.71 6.24
C ASP A 102 1.08 17.30 5.94
N PHE A 103 -0.12 16.95 6.44
CA PHE A 103 -0.78 15.67 6.16
C PHE A 103 -0.95 15.41 4.67
N ARG A 104 -1.37 16.43 3.90
CA ARG A 104 -1.48 16.33 2.43
C ARG A 104 -0.14 16.14 1.76
N SER A 105 0.92 16.79 2.23
CA SER A 105 2.27 16.66 1.69
C SER A 105 2.81 15.24 1.89
N ILE A 106 2.62 14.67 3.08
CA ILE A 106 2.98 13.28 3.41
C ILE A 106 2.14 12.30 2.60
N THR A 107 0.82 12.52 2.52
CA THR A 107 -0.09 11.72 1.67
C THR A 107 0.38 11.71 0.22
N GLN A 108 0.79 12.87 -0.32
CA GLN A 108 1.27 12.96 -1.69
C GLN A 108 2.60 12.22 -1.88
N ALA A 109 3.53 12.30 -0.93
CA ALA A 109 4.77 11.54 -0.96
C ALA A 109 4.50 10.03 -0.99
N LEU A 110 3.61 9.53 -0.13
CA LEU A 110 3.18 8.13 -0.14
C LEU A 110 2.52 7.74 -1.46
N ARG A 111 1.62 8.58 -2.00
CA ARG A 111 0.97 8.31 -3.30
C ARG A 111 1.97 8.22 -4.45
N ARG A 112 3.03 9.02 -4.44
CA ARG A 112 4.09 9.00 -5.46
C ARG A 112 4.91 7.71 -5.46
N SER A 113 4.93 6.95 -4.35
CA SER A 113 5.50 5.59 -4.34
C SER A 113 4.71 4.61 -5.23
N GLY A 114 3.46 4.93 -5.59
CA GLY A 114 2.58 4.00 -6.29
C GLY A 114 2.08 2.85 -5.40
N VAL A 115 2.38 2.87 -4.10
CA VAL A 115 1.90 1.90 -3.12
C VAL A 115 0.74 2.51 -2.33
N ARG A 116 -0.39 1.80 -2.27
CA ARG A 116 -1.59 2.25 -1.53
C ARG A 116 -1.41 1.97 -0.04
N VAL A 117 -0.81 2.90 0.69
CA VAL A 117 -0.66 2.81 2.15
C VAL A 117 -1.95 3.27 2.83
N ALA A 118 -2.53 2.40 3.67
CA ALA A 118 -3.70 2.73 4.49
C ALA A 118 -3.30 3.47 5.78
N PHE A 119 -2.30 2.92 6.47
CA PHE A 119 -1.69 3.49 7.65
C PHE A 119 -0.25 2.99 7.79
N PHE A 120 0.59 3.75 8.48
CA PHE A 120 1.93 3.33 8.82
C PHE A 120 2.36 3.89 10.17
N ASP A 121 3.28 3.18 10.80
CA ASP A 121 4.03 3.67 11.96
C ASP A 121 5.54 3.57 11.67
N ALA A 122 6.30 4.48 12.29
CA ALA A 122 7.74 4.54 12.09
C ALA A 122 8.48 4.95 13.37
N ASP A 123 9.61 4.29 13.60
CA ASP A 123 10.58 4.64 14.63
C ASP A 123 11.78 5.34 13.99
N PHE A 124 12.39 6.24 14.75
CA PHE A 124 13.57 6.99 14.32
C PHE A 124 14.75 6.73 15.25
N ASN A 125 15.96 6.77 14.70
CA ASN A 125 17.18 6.82 15.50
C ASN A 125 17.45 8.27 16.00
N SER A 126 18.50 8.45 16.79
CA SER A 126 18.89 9.77 17.34
C SER A 126 19.24 10.80 16.25
N ALA A 127 19.73 10.35 15.09
CA ALA A 127 20.00 11.21 13.93
C ALA A 127 18.73 11.57 13.13
N GLY A 128 17.61 10.91 13.41
CA GLY A 128 16.35 11.13 12.72
C GLY A 128 16.10 10.40 11.45
N ARG A 129 16.90 9.37 11.21
CA ARG A 129 16.66 8.43 10.13
C ARG A 129 15.67 7.39 10.60
N ILE A 130 14.83 6.91 9.69
CA ILE A 130 13.93 5.79 9.97
C ILE A 130 14.81 4.60 10.42
N ARG A 131 14.53 4.11 11.61
CA ARG A 131 15.13 2.90 12.18
C ARG A 131 14.34 1.67 11.78
N SER A 132 13.01 1.77 11.86
CA SER A 132 12.06 0.73 11.45
C SER A 132 10.75 1.39 11.06
N ALA A 133 9.99 0.77 10.16
CA ALA A 133 8.67 1.26 9.77
C ALA A 133 7.76 0.12 9.30
N ARG A 134 6.46 0.22 9.58
CA ARG A 134 5.44 -0.76 9.18
C ARG A 134 4.39 -0.07 8.33
N PHE A 135 4.29 -0.44 7.06
CA PHE A 135 3.35 0.11 6.09
C PHE A 135 2.23 -0.88 5.81
N ASN A 136 1.03 -0.61 6.31
CA ASN A 136 -0.15 -1.45 6.06
C ASN A 136 -0.75 -1.09 4.71
N ILE A 137 -0.80 -2.07 3.81
CA ILE A 137 -1.13 -1.86 2.41
C ILE A 137 -2.63 -2.10 2.19
N ASN A 138 -3.31 -1.13 1.57
CA ASN A 138 -4.68 -1.30 1.12
C ASN A 138 -4.71 -2.09 -0.19
N CYS A 139 -4.91 -3.40 -0.09
CA CYS A 139 -5.15 -4.26 -1.24
C CYS A 139 -6.48 -5.02 -1.07
N LEU A 140 -7.38 -4.85 -2.04
CA LEU A 140 -8.73 -5.43 -2.04
C LEU A 140 -8.73 -6.98 -2.02
N LEU A 141 -7.71 -7.62 -2.59
CA LEU A 141 -7.65 -9.07 -2.79
C LEU A 141 -6.46 -9.76 -2.09
N CYS A 142 -5.61 -9.01 -1.37
CA CYS A 142 -4.37 -9.56 -0.82
C CYS A 142 -4.47 -9.97 0.65
N GLY A 143 -5.63 -9.81 1.30
CA GLY A 143 -5.73 -9.95 2.76
C GLY A 143 -5.04 -8.80 3.51
N ARG A 144 -4.72 -9.00 4.80
CA ARG A 144 -3.96 -8.05 5.61
C ARG A 144 -2.46 -8.23 5.33
N VAL A 145 -1.95 -7.35 4.47
CA VAL A 145 -0.52 -7.32 4.10
C VAL A 145 0.07 -6.01 4.58
N ARG A 146 1.24 -6.11 5.22
CA ARG A 146 2.09 -4.96 5.48
C ARG A 146 3.51 -5.17 4.96
N TYR A 147 4.16 -4.09 4.58
CA TYR A 147 5.59 -4.06 4.32
C TYR A 147 6.32 -3.50 5.54
N GLU A 148 7.31 -4.24 6.01
CA GLU A 148 8.05 -3.90 7.21
C GLU A 148 9.50 -3.61 6.84
N TYR A 149 9.91 -2.36 7.06
CA TYR A 149 11.29 -1.90 6.90
C TYR A 149 12.05 -2.17 8.20
N GLN A 150 13.02 -3.07 8.12
CA GLN A 150 13.94 -3.48 9.17
C GLN A 150 15.33 -3.65 8.53
N PRO A 151 16.15 -2.59 8.47
CA PRO A 151 17.43 -2.63 7.78
C PRO A 151 18.39 -3.65 8.41
N ASN A 152 19.18 -4.33 7.56
CA ASN A 152 20.16 -5.36 7.95
C ASN A 152 19.56 -6.59 8.65
N TYR A 153 18.39 -7.06 8.20
CA TYR A 153 17.68 -8.19 8.81
C TYR A 153 17.47 -8.04 10.33
N GLY A 154 17.11 -6.83 10.76
CA GLY A 154 16.67 -6.60 12.15
C GLY A 154 15.59 -7.61 12.54
N ILE A 155 15.64 -8.09 13.78
CA ILE A 155 14.63 -9.02 14.30
C ILE A 155 13.27 -8.36 14.17
N VAL A 156 12.39 -8.96 13.38
CA VAL A 156 11.03 -8.47 13.23
C VAL A 156 10.21 -9.00 14.41
N PRO A 157 9.72 -8.13 15.31
CA PRO A 157 8.93 -8.58 16.44
C PRO A 157 7.62 -9.22 15.97
N GLN A 158 7.26 -10.35 16.57
CA GLN A 158 5.95 -10.95 16.37
C GLN A 158 4.95 -10.26 17.31
N ASP A 159 4.17 -9.32 16.77
CA ASP A 159 3.02 -8.70 17.43
C ASP A 159 1.99 -9.75 17.93
N ILE A 160 1.76 -10.82 17.16
CA ILE A 160 0.93 -11.98 17.55
C ILE A 160 1.70 -13.27 17.21
N PRO A 161 2.11 -14.07 18.20
CA PRO A 161 2.84 -15.31 17.97
C PRO A 161 2.01 -16.29 17.13
N ASN A 162 2.63 -16.89 16.11
CA ASN A 162 2.05 -17.90 15.20
C ASN A 162 0.92 -17.43 14.26
N GLU A 163 0.55 -16.15 14.27
CA GLU A 163 -0.47 -15.58 13.36
C GLU A 163 0.12 -14.67 12.28
N MET A 164 1.45 -14.52 12.25
CA MET A 164 2.14 -13.66 11.28
C MET A 164 3.28 -14.37 10.57
N TRP A 165 3.30 -14.25 9.24
CA TRP A 165 4.35 -14.78 8.38
C TRP A 165 5.21 -13.69 7.77
N PHE A 166 6.51 -13.77 8.04
CA PHE A 166 7.50 -12.83 7.56
C PHE A 166 8.25 -13.43 6.37
N THR A 167 7.99 -12.89 5.18
CA THR A 167 8.71 -13.26 3.96
C THR A 167 9.73 -12.17 3.63
N PRO A 168 11.04 -12.43 3.68
CA PRO A 168 12.04 -11.48 3.25
C PRO A 168 11.81 -11.06 1.78
N ILE A 169 11.84 -9.75 1.53
CA ILE A 169 11.81 -9.18 0.17
C ILE A 169 13.24 -8.87 -0.28
N ASN A 170 14.03 -8.26 0.59
CA ASN A 170 15.46 -7.95 0.40
C ASN A 170 16.14 -7.74 1.76
N HIS A 171 17.36 -7.17 1.78
CA HIS A 171 18.14 -6.95 3.00
C HIS A 171 17.53 -5.97 4.03
N ASN A 172 16.52 -5.19 3.63
CA ASN A 172 15.88 -4.19 4.49
C ASN A 172 14.39 -4.40 4.69
N TRP A 173 13.75 -5.28 3.90
CA TRP A 173 12.30 -5.32 3.80
C TRP A 173 11.76 -6.73 3.97
N TYR A 174 10.65 -6.80 4.69
CA TYR A 174 9.83 -7.99 4.84
C TYR A 174 8.42 -7.71 4.34
N LYS A 175 7.80 -8.72 3.71
CA LYS A 175 6.35 -8.81 3.60
C LYS A 175 5.85 -9.53 4.83
N VAL A 176 4.86 -8.95 5.49
CA VAL A 176 4.16 -9.58 6.61
C VAL A 176 2.73 -9.85 6.20
N GLU A 177 2.30 -11.08 6.41
CA GLU A 177 0.94 -11.57 6.18
C GLU A 177 0.38 -12.04 7.52
N GLU A 178 -0.85 -11.63 7.84
CA GLU A 178 -1.56 -12.03 9.06
C GLU A 178 -2.59 -13.12 8.71
N ASP A 179 -2.58 -14.24 9.43
CA ASP A 179 -3.62 -15.27 9.32
C ASP A 179 -4.91 -14.78 9.92
N TRP A 180 -6.03 -15.18 9.32
CA TRP A 180 -7.33 -15.09 9.97
C TRP A 180 -7.70 -16.49 10.44
N ASN A 181 -7.32 -16.82 11.67
CA ASN A 181 -7.98 -17.88 12.43
C ASN A 181 -8.58 -17.30 13.70
#